data_AF-A0A8T4QZS8-F1
#
_entry.id   AF-A0A8T4QZS8-F1
#
_cell.length_a   1.000
_cell.length_b   1.000
_cell.length_c   1.000
_cell.angle_alpha   90.00
_cell.angle_beta   90.00
_cell.angle_gamma   90.00
#
_symmetry.space_group_name_H-M   'P 1'
#
loop_
_entity.id
_entity.type
_entity.pdbx_description
1 polymer ?
#
loop_
_entity_poly.entity_id
_entity_poly.type
_entity_poly.pdbx_seq_one_letter_code
_entity_poly.pdbx_strand_id
1 'polypeptide(L)'
;MVLARLEINNYANQVLNVVKAKFNLNDKSEALNKLAEIYGDEFVDKEANEEYTKKIIDICDRHMEKYPKRRMTLKELDKLCGV
;
A
#
# COMPACT_ATOMS: atom_id res chain seq x y z
N MET A 1 4.83 -19.59 -3.02
CA MET A 1 6.05 -19.00 -2.41
C MET A 1 7.14 -18.96 -3.45
N VAL A 2 7.89 -17.87 -3.49
CA VAL A 2 9.09 -17.71 -4.33
C VAL A 2 10.31 -17.81 -3.43
N LEU A 3 11.37 -18.47 -3.89
CA LEU A 3 12.63 -18.58 -3.16
C LEU A 3 13.62 -17.52 -3.65
N ALA A 4 14.19 -16.75 -2.73
CA ALA A 4 15.22 -15.77 -3.01
C ALA A 4 16.48 -16.08 -2.19
N ARG A 5 17.66 -15.98 -2.81
CA ARG A 5 18.94 -15.94 -2.10
C ARG A 5 19.26 -14.48 -1.80
N LEU A 6 19.50 -14.18 -0.53
CA LEU A 6 19.70 -12.82 -0.03
C LEU A 6 21.03 -12.76 0.73
N GLU A 7 21.83 -11.75 0.43
CA GLU A 7 22.97 -11.38 1.26
C GLU A 7 22.58 -10.12 2.03
N ILE A 8 22.60 -10.22 3.36
CA ILE A 8 22.20 -9.13 4.27
C ILE A 8 23.33 -8.83 5.24
N ASN A 9 23.49 -7.54 5.57
CA ASN A 9 24.49 -7.12 6.54
C ASN A 9 24.08 -7.51 7.98
N ASN A 10 25.04 -7.39 8.92
CA ASN A 10 24.82 -7.75 10.32
C ASN A 10 23.68 -6.97 10.98
N TYR A 11 23.53 -5.69 10.64
CA TYR A 11 22.47 -4.85 11.19
C TYR A 11 21.08 -5.32 10.74
N ALA A 12 20.89 -5.58 9.44
CA ALA A 12 19.64 -6.11 8.90
C ALA A 12 19.29 -7.46 9.53
N ASN A 13 20.28 -8.33 9.76
CA ASN A 13 20.08 -9.61 10.45
C ASN A 13 19.59 -9.43 11.90
N GLN A 14 20.13 -8.44 12.64
CA GLN A 14 19.66 -8.10 13.98
C GLN A 14 18.24 -7.54 13.97
N VAL A 15 17.93 -6.63 13.05
CA VAL A 15 16.57 -6.07 12.89
C VAL A 15 15.57 -7.19 12.63
N LEU A 16 15.85 -8.12 11.73
CA LEU A 16 14.98 -9.26 11.44
C LEU A 16 14.75 -10.14 12.67
N ASN A 17 15.77 -10.38 13.50
CA ASN A 17 15.61 -11.14 14.74
C ASN A 17 14.69 -10.43 15.74
N VAL A 18 14.81 -9.11 15.87
CA VAL A 18 13.94 -8.30 16.75
C VAL A 18 12.49 -8.31 16.25
N VAL A 19 12.28 -8.10 14.95
CA VAL A 19 10.94 -8.19 14.33
C VAL A 19 10.35 -9.57 14.54
N LYS A 20 11.14 -10.63 14.31
CA LYS A 20 10.71 -12.01 14.51
C LYS A 20 10.22 -12.23 15.95
N ALA A 21 10.99 -11.81 16.94
CA ALA A 21 10.61 -11.93 18.36
C ALA A 21 9.38 -11.08 18.71
N LYS A 22 9.31 -9.84 18.22
CA LYS A 22 8.22 -8.90 18.48
C LYS A 22 6.86 -9.42 18.00
N PHE A 23 6.82 -10.07 16.84
CA PHE A 23 5.61 -10.61 16.24
C PHE A 23 5.43 -12.12 16.47
N ASN A 24 6.27 -12.74 17.31
CA ASN A 24 6.27 -14.17 17.61
C ASN A 24 6.27 -15.07 16.36
N LEU A 25 7.13 -14.73 15.41
CA LEU A 25 7.26 -15.41 14.12
C LEU A 25 8.28 -16.56 14.21
N ASN A 26 8.12 -17.57 13.36
CA ASN A 26 8.91 -18.79 13.40
C ASN A 26 10.28 -18.59 12.74
N ASP A 27 10.29 -17.96 11.56
CA ASP A 27 11.49 -17.79 10.75
C ASP A 27 11.74 -16.35 10.27
N LYS A 28 12.90 -16.13 9.63
CA LYS A 28 13.29 -14.80 9.14
C LYS A 28 12.57 -14.42 7.85
N SER A 29 12.06 -15.39 7.09
CA SER A 29 11.27 -15.14 5.89
C SER A 29 9.93 -14.53 6.28
N GLU A 30 9.28 -15.05 7.32
CA GLU A 30 8.07 -14.48 7.92
C GLU A 30 8.33 -13.06 8.43
N ALA A 31 9.46 -12.82 9.11
CA ALA A 31 9.82 -11.48 9.58
C ALA A 31 10.03 -10.49 8.42
N LEU A 32 10.66 -10.93 7.33
CA LEU A 32 10.87 -10.13 6.13
C LEU A 32 9.55 -9.83 5.41
N ASN A 33 8.67 -10.83 5.27
CA ASN A 33 7.32 -10.65 4.73
C ASN A 33 6.51 -9.68 5.58
N LYS A 34 6.63 -9.75 6.92
CA LYS A 34 5.91 -8.83 7.81
C LYS A 34 6.41 -7.40 7.68
N LEU A 35 7.72 -7.20 7.51
CA LEU A 35 8.28 -5.89 7.18
C LEU A 35 7.75 -5.36 5.86
N ALA A 36 7.69 -6.20 4.82
CA ALA A 36 7.11 -5.84 3.54
C ALA A 36 5.61 -5.52 3.65
N GLU A 37 4.83 -6.16 4.52
CA GLU A 37 3.43 -5.79 4.73
C GLU A 37 3.26 -4.42 5.41
N ILE A 38 4.18 -4.07 6.32
CA ILE A 38 4.12 -2.83 7.11
C ILE A 38 4.57 -1.63 6.28
N TYR A 39 5.65 -1.78 5.51
CA TYR A 39 6.26 -0.67 4.75
C TYR A 39 6.04 -0.77 3.24
N GLY A 40 5.56 -1.89 2.74
CA GLY A 40 5.42 -2.14 1.30
C GLY A 40 4.43 -1.20 0.62
N ASP A 41 3.40 -0.74 1.34
CA ASP A 41 2.39 0.20 0.80
C ASP A 41 3.02 1.54 0.36
N GLU A 42 4.21 1.90 0.87
CA GLU A 42 4.94 3.09 0.42
C GLU A 42 5.68 2.87 -0.92
N PHE A 43 5.93 1.61 -1.31
CA PHE A 43 6.72 1.26 -2.49
C PHE A 43 5.88 0.64 -3.60
N VAL A 44 4.90 -0.17 -3.24
CA VAL A 44 4.00 -0.90 -4.14
C VAL A 44 2.63 -0.93 -3.48
N ASP A 45 1.64 -0.33 -4.13
CA ASP A 45 0.25 -0.50 -3.74
C ASP A 45 -0.05 -2.01 -3.70
N LYS A 46 -0.53 -2.49 -2.54
CA LYS A 46 -1.07 -3.86 -2.45
C LYS A 46 -2.07 -4.04 -3.58
N GLU A 47 -2.02 -5.20 -4.25
CA GLU A 47 -3.02 -5.57 -5.26
C GLU A 47 -4.41 -5.18 -4.74
N ALA A 48 -5.25 -4.61 -5.61
CA ALA A 48 -6.55 -4.07 -5.25
C ALA A 48 -7.38 -5.13 -4.50
N ASN A 49 -7.24 -5.14 -3.18
CA ASN A 49 -7.99 -6.03 -2.32
C ASN A 49 -9.45 -5.62 -2.44
N GLU A 50 -10.36 -6.57 -2.34
CA GLU A 50 -11.80 -6.33 -2.37
C GLU A 50 -12.20 -5.19 -1.39
N GLU A 51 -11.53 -5.11 -0.24
CA GLU A 51 -11.71 -4.02 0.72
C GLU A 51 -11.28 -2.64 0.19
N TYR A 52 -10.17 -2.56 -0.54
CA TYR A 52 -9.70 -1.31 -1.16
C TYR A 52 -10.65 -0.88 -2.28
N THR A 53 -11.08 -1.83 -3.12
CA THR A 53 -12.06 -1.58 -4.18
C THR A 53 -13.38 -1.06 -3.59
N LYS A 54 -13.87 -1.66 -2.48
CA LYS A 54 -15.05 -1.16 -1.76
C LYS A 54 -14.87 0.26 -1.25
N LYS A 55 -13.71 0.59 -0.66
CA LYS A 55 -13.40 1.95 -0.20
C LYS A 55 -13.44 2.98 -1.34
N ILE A 56 -12.90 2.64 -2.51
CA ILE A 56 -12.94 3.52 -3.68
C ILE A 56 -14.39 3.74 -4.15
N ILE A 57 -15.18 2.67 -4.23
CA ILE A 57 -16.61 2.76 -4.59
C ILE A 57 -17.36 3.66 -3.60
N ASP A 58 -17.18 3.47 -2.28
CA ASP A 58 -17.83 4.29 -1.26
C ASP A 58 -17.43 5.77 -1.33
N ILE A 59 -16.20 6.08 -1.74
CA ILE A 59 -15.75 7.46 -1.95
C ILE A 59 -16.44 8.05 -3.19
N CYS A 60 -16.49 7.29 -4.30
CA CYS A 60 -17.16 7.70 -5.52
C CYS A 60 -18.66 7.94 -5.31
N ASP A 61 -19.35 7.03 -4.62
CA ASP A 61 -20.78 7.13 -4.35
C ASP A 61 -21.09 8.36 -3.49
N ARG A 62 -20.35 8.56 -2.39
CA ARG A 62 -20.51 9.77 -1.56
C ARG A 62 -20.22 11.07 -2.32
N HIS A 63 -19.28 11.05 -3.26
CA HIS A 63 -19.01 12.21 -4.11
C HIS A 63 -20.16 12.46 -5.09
N MET A 64 -20.70 11.41 -5.70
CA MET A 64 -21.83 11.49 -6.63
C MET A 64 -23.14 11.91 -5.97
N GLU A 65 -23.37 11.51 -4.71
CA GLU A 65 -24.49 11.98 -3.89
C GLU A 65 -24.42 13.50 -3.64
N LYS A 66 -23.23 13.99 -3.29
CA LYS A 66 -23.01 15.41 -2.96
C LYS A 66 -22.94 16.31 -4.19
N TYR A 67 -22.38 15.82 -5.29
CA TYR A 67 -22.12 16.60 -6.50
C TYR A 67 -22.60 15.84 -7.75
N PRO A 68 -23.92 15.71 -7.94
CA PRO A 68 -24.45 14.94 -9.06
C PRO A 68 -24.12 15.60 -10.40
N LYS A 69 -23.38 14.86 -11.25
CA LYS A 69 -23.18 15.15 -12.68
C LYS A 69 -22.78 16.59 -13.01
N ARG A 70 -21.98 17.22 -12.13
CA ARG A 70 -21.45 18.55 -12.38
C ARG A 70 -20.52 18.49 -13.60
N ARG A 71 -20.89 19.19 -14.66
CA ARG A 71 -20.03 19.35 -15.84
C ARG A 71 -18.97 20.40 -15.52
N MET A 72 -17.77 20.20 -16.07
CA MET A 72 -16.77 21.25 -16.17
C MET A 72 -16.32 21.36 -17.62
N THR A 73 -15.89 22.56 -18.00
CA THR A 73 -15.28 22.83 -19.30
C THR A 73 -13.81 22.44 -19.30
N LEU A 74 -13.23 22.20 -20.48
CA LEU A 74 -11.79 21.88 -20.60
C LEU A 74 -10.90 22.97 -19.99
N LYS A 75 -11.28 24.25 -20.14
CA LYS A 75 -10.57 25.38 -19.53
C LYS A 75 -10.57 25.36 -18.00
N GLU A 76 -11.64 24.87 -17.38
CA GLU A 76 -11.72 24.73 -15.93
C GLU A 76 -10.89 23.54 -15.44
N LEU A 77 -10.82 22.47 -16.24
CA LEU A 77 -9.96 21.32 -15.98
C LEU A 77 -8.48 21.71 -16.04
N ASP A 78 -8.06 22.42 -17.10
CA ASP A 78 -6.67 22.88 -17.28
C ASP A 78 -6.23 23.75 -16.08
N LYS A 79 -7.12 24.65 -15.63
CA LYS A 79 -6.89 25.48 -14.43
C LYS A 79 -6.74 24.67 -13.14
N LEU A 80 -7.45 23.55 -12.99
CA LEU A 80 -7.34 22.66 -11.83
C LEU A 80 -6.06 21.82 -11.85
N CYS A 81 -5.65 21.36 -13.03
CA CYS A 81 -4.46 20.54 -13.22
C CYS A 81 -3.16 21.36 -13.32
N GLY A 82 -3.25 22.70 -13.40
CA GLY A 82 -2.10 23.58 -13.46
C GLY A 82 -1.34 23.51 -14.78
N VAL A 83 -2.05 23.20 -15.87
CA VAL A 83 -1.53 23.07 -17.24
C VAL A 83 -1.89 24.29 -18.07
#